data_AF-A0AAT9GUM8-F1
#
_entry.id   AF-A0AAT9GUM8-F1
#
_cell.length_a   1.000
_cell.length_b   1.000
_cell.length_c   1.000
_cell.angle_alpha   90.00
_cell.angle_beta   90.00
_cell.angle_gamma   90.00
#
_symmetry.space_group_name_H-M   'P 1'
#
loop_
_entity.id
_entity.type
_entity.pdbx_description
1 polymer ?
#
loop_
_entity_poly.entity_id
_entity_poly.type
_entity_poly.pdbx_seq_one_letter_code
_entity_poly.pdbx_strand_id
1 'polypeptide(L)'
;MQNAELDGLKKLRGGAFFIIISPLLETIAFILFLPSLIGGVFAGGAAGTASGGAAGGVAGALGAAIGVTIIFIAMIVIGAVLGILGVLRLRSGFSILQSLGRDVGIGSTGGTLYLVGLILTLIGAILTLAIIGIFILVIAAILTLIGEILLGVGLYKVGDVYNEGLTKIGGILAAIPMGLISFVGYILVYIGLGKIINMVSSGVSPMAPYGYPQQPQYQPTYQQTQYPQPTYQQPQFYQVGQGVIKSDGYAKVYLYTTTSGVIVSAVMQNPQLTSSYINPITINPGNNEITIYFGNVSQLQIGNQYVITITINAGGNMIPVNATVVYQG
;
A
#
# COMPACT_ATOMS: atom_id res chain seq x y z
N MET A 1 -4.15 -4.53 21.68
CA MET A 1 -4.65 -4.61 20.29
C MET A 1 -3.60 -4.11 19.28
N GLN A 2 -2.96 -2.97 19.51
CA GLN A 2 -1.92 -2.38 18.65
C GLN A 2 -0.75 -3.34 18.31
N ASN A 3 -0.28 -4.16 19.27
CA ASN A 3 0.80 -5.11 19.03
C ASN A 3 0.44 -6.21 18.01
N ALA A 4 -0.82 -6.65 17.99
CA ALA A 4 -1.29 -7.67 17.04
C ALA A 4 -1.50 -7.07 15.65
N GLU A 5 -2.01 -5.84 15.57
CA GLU A 5 -2.17 -5.12 14.31
C GLU A 5 -0.81 -4.88 13.62
N LEU A 6 0.18 -4.45 14.41
CA LEU A 6 1.55 -4.27 13.94
C LEU A 6 2.19 -5.59 13.48
N ASP A 7 1.96 -6.69 14.19
CA ASP A 7 2.45 -8.02 13.77
C ASP A 7 1.81 -8.46 12.44
N GLY A 8 0.50 -8.25 12.29
CA GLY A 8 -0.21 -8.53 11.05
C GLY A 8 0.35 -7.75 9.86
N LEU A 9 0.57 -6.44 10.03
CA LEU A 9 1.17 -5.59 9.00
C LEU A 9 2.62 -5.96 8.67
N LYS A 10 3.43 -6.31 9.68
CA LYS A 10 4.80 -6.79 9.47
C LYS A 10 4.83 -8.09 8.67
N LYS A 11 3.90 -9.01 8.94
CA LYS A 11 3.74 -10.25 8.17
C LYS A 11 3.30 -9.98 6.73
N LEU A 12 2.36 -9.05 6.52
CA LEU A 12 1.99 -8.63 5.17
C LEU A 12 3.19 -8.05 4.40
N ARG A 13 3.96 -7.15 5.02
CA ARG A 13 5.15 -6.56 4.39
C ARG A 13 6.21 -7.61 4.09
N GLY A 14 6.47 -8.52 5.03
CA GLY A 14 7.40 -9.62 4.85
C GLY A 14 6.95 -10.63 3.78
N GLY A 15 5.64 -10.84 3.63
CA GLY A 15 5.07 -11.66 2.56
C GLY A 15 5.23 -11.01 1.19
N ALA A 16 4.89 -9.72 1.07
CA ALA A 16 5.06 -8.96 -0.17
C ALA A 16 6.52 -8.95 -0.64
N PHE A 17 7.49 -8.81 0.29
CA PHE A 17 8.91 -8.89 -0.04
C PHE A 17 9.31 -10.21 -0.71
N PHE A 18 8.84 -11.34 -0.19
CA PHE A 18 9.14 -12.63 -0.80
C PHE A 18 8.45 -12.82 -2.15
N ILE A 19 7.24 -12.30 -2.31
CA ILE A 19 6.53 -12.32 -3.60
C ILE A 19 7.23 -11.44 -4.64
N ILE A 20 7.93 -10.38 -4.25
CA ILE A 20 8.76 -9.58 -5.17
C ILE A 20 10.03 -10.36 -5.58
N ILE A 21 10.68 -11.03 -4.63
CA ILE A 21 11.96 -11.72 -4.85
C ILE A 21 11.78 -13.01 -5.66
N SER A 22 10.72 -13.78 -5.41
CA SER A 22 10.43 -15.04 -6.10
C SER A 22 10.51 -14.94 -7.63
N PRO A 23 9.73 -14.07 -8.31
CA PRO A 23 9.77 -13.95 -9.77
C PRO A 23 11.08 -13.33 -10.27
N LEU A 24 11.79 -12.53 -9.46
CA LEU A 24 13.11 -12.03 -9.84
C LEU A 24 14.12 -13.17 -9.95
N LEU A 25 14.16 -14.08 -8.96
CA LEU A 25 15.03 -15.26 -9.03
C LEU A 25 14.70 -16.15 -10.22
N GLU A 26 13.41 -16.39 -10.47
CA GLU A 26 12.95 -17.20 -11.61
C GLU A 26 13.33 -16.54 -12.96
N THR A 27 13.16 -15.22 -13.07
CA THR A 27 13.53 -14.47 -14.27
C THR A 27 15.04 -14.49 -14.50
N ILE A 28 15.86 -14.29 -13.46
CA ILE A 28 17.32 -14.38 -13.55
C ILE A 28 17.72 -15.80 -13.94
N ALA A 29 17.12 -16.83 -13.34
CA ALA A 29 17.38 -18.22 -13.70
C ALA A 29 17.10 -18.46 -15.18
N PHE A 30 15.98 -17.95 -15.69
CA PHE A 30 15.62 -18.06 -17.10
C PHE A 30 16.59 -17.33 -18.04
N ILE A 31 16.99 -16.10 -17.69
CA ILE A 31 17.95 -15.30 -18.46
C ILE A 31 19.33 -15.97 -18.50
N LEU A 32 19.78 -16.59 -17.40
CA LEU A 32 21.06 -17.31 -17.35
C LEU A 32 20.99 -18.66 -18.08
N PHE A 33 19.82 -19.30 -18.09
CA PHE A 33 19.62 -20.59 -18.72
C PHE A 33 19.48 -20.49 -20.25
N LEU A 34 18.79 -19.47 -20.78
CA LEU A 34 18.54 -19.33 -22.23
C LEU A 34 19.82 -19.39 -23.09
N PRO A 35 20.89 -18.64 -22.76
CA PRO A 35 22.16 -18.67 -23.50
C PRO A 35 22.87 -20.01 -23.38
N SER A 36 22.67 -20.75 -22.29
CA SER A 36 23.26 -22.09 -22.14
C SER A 36 22.56 -23.14 -23.01
N LEU A 37 21.26 -23.00 -23.22
CA LEU A 37 20.50 -23.86 -24.12
C LEU A 37 20.90 -23.62 -25.58
N ILE A 38 21.09 -22.35 -25.95
CA ILE A 38 21.50 -21.94 -27.30
C ILE A 38 22.99 -22.22 -27.52
N GLY A 39 23.84 -21.75 -26.61
CA GLY A 39 25.31 -21.88 -26.67
C GLY A 39 25.80 -23.32 -26.51
N GLY A 40 25.13 -24.17 -25.72
CA GLY A 40 25.44 -25.59 -25.62
C GLY A 40 25.19 -26.35 -26.93
N VAL A 41 24.14 -25.97 -27.67
CA VAL A 41 23.83 -26.52 -29.00
C VAL A 41 24.87 -26.07 -30.05
N PHE A 42 25.28 -24.80 -30.03
CA PHE A 42 26.27 -24.27 -30.98
C PHE A 42 27.73 -24.67 -30.65
N ALA A 43 28.13 -24.65 -29.39
CA ALA A 43 29.48 -25.04 -28.96
C ALA A 43 29.70 -26.56 -29.05
N GLY A 44 28.67 -27.37 -28.76
CA GLY A 44 28.69 -28.82 -28.98
C GLY A 44 28.83 -29.19 -30.47
N GLY A 45 28.16 -28.44 -31.35
CA GLY A 45 28.28 -28.60 -32.81
C GLY A 45 29.66 -28.20 -33.37
N ALA A 46 30.27 -27.14 -32.82
CA ALA A 46 31.61 -26.69 -33.23
C ALA A 46 32.75 -27.57 -32.66
N ALA A 47 32.62 -28.10 -31.45
CA ALA A 47 33.61 -29.01 -30.87
C ALA A 47 33.54 -30.43 -31.48
N GLY A 48 32.34 -30.88 -31.88
CA GLY A 48 32.13 -32.16 -32.57
C GLY A 48 32.71 -32.20 -33.98
N THR A 49 32.81 -31.06 -34.66
CA THR A 49 33.43 -30.94 -35.98
C THR A 49 34.97 -30.87 -35.92
N ALA A 50 35.54 -30.36 -34.82
CA ALA A 50 36.99 -30.25 -34.64
C ALA A 50 37.68 -31.52 -34.08
N SER A 51 36.95 -32.40 -33.39
CA SER A 51 37.53 -33.57 -32.68
C SER A 51 37.39 -34.91 -33.40
N GLY A 52 36.81 -34.94 -34.61
CA GLY A 52 36.71 -36.16 -35.44
C GLY A 52 35.87 -37.30 -34.84
N GLY A 53 35.24 -37.10 -33.68
CA GLY A 53 34.43 -38.10 -32.99
C GLY A 53 33.15 -37.49 -32.46
N ALA A 54 32.01 -37.90 -33.04
CA ALA A 54 30.67 -37.49 -32.63
C ALA A 54 30.41 -37.64 -31.11
N ALA A 55 31.12 -38.56 -30.43
CA ALA A 55 30.98 -38.81 -29.00
C ALA A 55 31.59 -37.71 -28.10
N GLY A 56 32.68 -37.05 -28.51
CA GLY A 56 33.38 -36.04 -27.68
C GLY A 56 32.64 -34.70 -27.62
N GLY A 57 32.10 -34.25 -28.76
CA GLY A 57 31.25 -33.06 -28.83
C GLY A 57 29.93 -33.22 -28.06
N VAL A 58 29.34 -34.42 -28.10
CA VAL A 58 28.11 -34.74 -27.36
C VAL A 58 28.38 -34.83 -25.85
N ALA A 59 29.49 -35.43 -25.42
CA ALA A 59 29.84 -35.50 -23.99
C ALA A 59 30.12 -34.11 -23.36
N GLY A 60 30.83 -33.23 -24.08
CA GLY A 60 31.08 -31.85 -23.64
C GLY A 60 29.80 -30.99 -23.59
N ALA A 61 28.91 -31.13 -24.58
CA ALA A 61 27.62 -30.46 -24.61
C ALA A 61 26.69 -30.95 -23.48
N LEU A 62 26.68 -32.27 -23.20
CA LEU A 62 25.92 -32.85 -22.10
C LEU A 62 26.47 -32.44 -20.73
N GLY A 63 27.80 -32.39 -20.53
CA GLY A 63 28.41 -31.96 -19.27
C GLY A 63 28.11 -30.50 -18.92
N ALA A 64 28.21 -29.60 -19.90
CA ALA A 64 27.83 -28.19 -19.73
C ALA A 64 26.30 -28.03 -19.55
N ALA A 65 25.49 -28.81 -20.26
CA ALA A 65 24.04 -28.82 -20.10
C ALA A 65 23.61 -29.31 -18.71
N ILE A 66 24.23 -30.36 -18.16
CA ILE A 66 23.87 -30.90 -16.83
C ILE A 66 24.22 -29.90 -15.72
N GLY A 67 25.40 -29.28 -15.75
CA GLY A 67 25.81 -28.30 -14.74
C GLY A 67 24.89 -27.08 -14.68
N VAL A 68 24.54 -26.52 -15.84
CA VAL A 68 23.63 -25.36 -15.92
C VAL A 68 22.18 -25.75 -15.63
N THR A 69 21.75 -26.95 -16.00
CA THR A 69 20.42 -27.47 -15.67
C THR A 69 20.23 -27.65 -14.16
N ILE A 70 21.24 -28.15 -13.45
CA ILE A 70 21.17 -28.29 -11.98
C ILE A 70 21.01 -26.93 -11.30
N ILE A 71 21.81 -25.93 -11.69
CA ILE A 71 21.71 -24.56 -11.15
C ILE A 71 20.34 -23.94 -11.46
N PHE A 72 19.84 -24.14 -12.68
CA PHE A 72 18.53 -23.66 -13.10
C PHE A 72 17.40 -24.28 -12.27
N ILE A 73 17.38 -25.60 -12.11
CA ILE A 73 16.40 -26.30 -11.29
C ILE A 73 16.48 -25.83 -9.83
N ALA A 74 17.69 -25.69 -9.28
CA ALA A 74 17.88 -25.21 -7.92
C ALA A 74 17.29 -23.81 -7.72
N MET A 75 17.53 -22.88 -8.66
CA MET A 75 16.99 -21.52 -8.59
C MET A 75 15.46 -21.48 -8.72
N ILE A 76 14.87 -22.31 -9.58
CA ILE A 76 13.40 -22.45 -9.67
C ILE A 76 12.83 -22.97 -8.35
N VAL A 77 13.44 -24.00 -7.77
CA VAL A 77 12.97 -24.57 -6.50
C VAL A 77 13.07 -23.54 -5.38
N ILE A 78 14.19 -22.80 -5.29
CA ILE A 78 14.37 -21.72 -4.31
C ILE A 78 13.31 -20.62 -4.52
N GLY A 79 13.08 -20.18 -5.76
CA GLY A 79 12.05 -19.21 -6.12
C GLY A 79 10.67 -19.67 -5.65
N ALA A 80 10.25 -20.88 -6.02
CA ALA A 80 8.98 -21.46 -5.63
C ALA A 80 8.80 -21.55 -4.10
N VAL A 81 9.83 -21.96 -3.37
CA VAL A 81 9.80 -22.00 -1.90
C VAL A 81 9.62 -20.60 -1.31
N LEU A 82 10.32 -19.60 -1.83
CA LEU A 82 10.14 -18.20 -1.40
C LEU A 82 8.74 -17.68 -1.72
N GLY A 83 8.20 -17.99 -2.90
CA GLY A 83 6.82 -17.66 -3.27
C GLY A 83 5.80 -18.24 -2.29
N ILE A 84 5.92 -19.54 -1.97
CA ILE A 84 5.06 -20.21 -0.97
C ILE A 84 5.17 -19.54 0.40
N LEU A 85 6.41 -19.28 0.87
CA LEU A 85 6.64 -18.59 2.14
C LEU A 85 6.04 -17.18 2.14
N GLY A 86 6.11 -16.47 1.01
CA GLY A 86 5.50 -15.16 0.81
C GLY A 86 3.99 -15.20 1.00
N VAL A 87 3.32 -16.14 0.33
CA VAL A 87 1.86 -16.30 0.39
C VAL A 87 1.41 -16.75 1.78
N LEU A 88 2.14 -17.67 2.42
CA LEU A 88 1.86 -18.09 3.79
C LEU A 88 1.94 -16.91 4.77
N ARG A 89 2.95 -16.04 4.62
CA ARG A 89 3.07 -14.83 5.44
C ARG A 89 1.96 -13.82 5.14
N LEU A 90 1.58 -13.63 3.87
CA LEU A 90 0.45 -12.77 3.52
C LEU A 90 -0.85 -13.26 4.15
N ARG A 91 -1.17 -14.56 3.99
CA ARG A 91 -2.35 -15.19 4.58
C ARG A 91 -2.39 -15.01 6.09
N SER A 92 -1.27 -15.27 6.78
CA SER A 92 -1.18 -15.06 8.23
C SER A 92 -1.40 -13.59 8.61
N GLY A 93 -0.80 -12.65 7.87
CA GLY A 93 -1.00 -11.22 8.08
C GLY A 93 -2.47 -10.80 7.92
N PHE A 94 -3.14 -11.23 6.86
CA PHE A 94 -4.57 -10.99 6.65
C PHE A 94 -5.45 -11.61 7.73
N SER A 95 -5.15 -12.84 8.14
CA SER A 95 -5.91 -13.53 9.19
C SER A 95 -5.82 -12.79 10.54
N ILE A 96 -4.67 -12.21 10.87
CA ILE A 96 -4.49 -11.41 12.09
C ILE A 96 -5.26 -10.09 12.00
N LEU A 97 -5.20 -9.40 10.86
CA LEU A 97 -5.97 -8.17 10.68
C LEU A 97 -7.49 -8.43 10.67
N GLN A 98 -7.92 -9.56 10.13
CA GLN A 98 -9.31 -10.00 10.14
C GLN A 98 -9.80 -10.30 11.56
N SER A 99 -8.99 -10.96 12.40
CA SER A 99 -9.37 -11.23 13.79
C SER A 99 -9.47 -9.96 14.64
N LEU A 100 -8.86 -8.86 14.18
CA LEU A 100 -8.99 -7.52 14.75
C LEU A 100 -10.19 -6.73 14.20
N GLY A 101 -11.06 -7.36 13.40
CA GLY A 101 -12.25 -6.74 12.84
C GLY A 101 -12.01 -5.88 11.60
N ARG A 102 -10.82 -5.95 10.98
CA ARG A 102 -10.57 -5.27 9.70
C ARG A 102 -11.19 -6.07 8.55
N ASP A 103 -11.88 -5.39 7.63
CA ASP A 103 -12.45 -6.01 6.43
C ASP A 103 -11.35 -6.35 5.40
N VAL A 104 -10.51 -7.33 5.72
CA VAL A 104 -9.41 -7.78 4.85
C VAL A 104 -9.39 -9.31 4.68
N GLY A 105 -10.46 -9.98 5.14
CA GLY A 105 -10.59 -11.44 5.09
C GLY A 105 -10.52 -12.02 3.68
N ILE A 106 -10.89 -11.23 2.66
CA ILE A 106 -10.80 -11.61 1.25
C ILE A 106 -9.36 -11.99 0.84
N GLY A 107 -8.34 -11.32 1.41
CA GLY A 107 -6.93 -11.63 1.15
C GLY A 107 -6.48 -12.96 1.77
N SER A 108 -7.05 -13.35 2.92
CA SER A 108 -6.76 -14.65 3.55
C SER A 108 -7.33 -15.80 2.71
N THR A 109 -8.55 -15.63 2.20
CA THR A 109 -9.18 -16.56 1.26
C THR A 109 -8.37 -16.67 -0.03
N GLY A 110 -7.94 -15.53 -0.60
CA GLY A 110 -7.08 -15.47 -1.78
C GLY A 110 -5.76 -16.22 -1.60
N GLY A 111 -5.07 -15.99 -0.48
CA GLY A 111 -3.83 -16.70 -0.16
C GLY A 111 -4.02 -18.21 -0.01
N THR A 112 -5.17 -18.65 0.49
CA THR A 112 -5.49 -20.08 0.59
C THR A 112 -5.72 -20.70 -0.78
N LEU A 113 -6.50 -20.04 -1.64
CA LEU A 113 -6.75 -20.47 -3.03
C LEU A 113 -5.45 -20.55 -3.84
N TYR A 114 -4.59 -19.54 -3.70
CA TYR A 114 -3.30 -19.51 -4.38
C TYR A 114 -2.40 -20.68 -3.94
N LEU A 115 -2.33 -20.98 -2.64
CA LEU A 115 -1.58 -22.12 -2.12
C LEU A 115 -2.11 -23.47 -2.62
N VAL A 116 -3.44 -23.65 -2.61
CA VAL A 116 -4.07 -24.88 -3.14
C VAL A 116 -3.79 -25.01 -4.64
N GLY A 117 -3.89 -23.92 -5.40
CA GLY A 117 -3.54 -23.88 -6.82
C GLY A 117 -2.08 -24.26 -7.08
N LEU A 118 -1.13 -23.78 -6.27
CA LEU A 118 0.27 -24.18 -6.36
C LEU A 118 0.47 -25.68 -6.10
N ILE A 119 -0.17 -26.23 -5.07
CA ILE A 119 -0.10 -27.67 -4.77
C ILE A 119 -0.65 -28.50 -5.93
N LEU A 120 -1.81 -28.11 -6.47
CA LEU A 120 -2.40 -28.78 -7.64
C LEU A 120 -1.54 -28.65 -8.89
N THR A 121 -0.84 -27.52 -9.06
CA THR A 121 0.11 -27.33 -10.17
C THR A 121 1.25 -28.35 -10.08
N LEU A 122 1.82 -28.57 -8.90
CA LEU A 122 2.86 -29.58 -8.68
C LEU A 122 2.34 -30.99 -8.95
N ILE A 123 1.17 -31.33 -8.43
CA ILE A 123 0.54 -32.65 -8.65
C ILE A 123 0.25 -32.85 -10.14
N GLY A 124 -0.34 -31.85 -10.80
CA GLY A 124 -0.64 -31.89 -12.23
C GLY A 124 0.61 -32.06 -13.08
N ALA A 125 1.71 -31.38 -12.73
CA ALA A 125 2.99 -31.47 -13.44
C ALA A 125 3.70 -32.83 -13.27
N ILE A 126 3.49 -33.54 -12.16
CA ILE A 126 3.97 -34.91 -11.99
C ILE A 126 3.11 -35.86 -12.82
N LEU A 127 1.79 -35.62 -12.82
CA LEU A 127 0.81 -36.48 -13.48
C LEU A 127 0.64 -36.20 -14.98
N THR A 128 1.27 -35.18 -15.57
CA THR A 128 1.17 -34.87 -17.01
C THR A 128 1.72 -35.96 -17.92
N LEU A 129 2.54 -36.88 -17.39
CA LEU A 129 2.90 -38.12 -18.09
C LEU A 129 1.66 -38.98 -18.39
N ALA A 130 0.59 -38.84 -17.59
CA ALA A 130 -0.75 -39.29 -17.90
C ALA A 130 -1.59 -38.11 -18.42
N ILE A 131 -2.40 -38.32 -19.45
CA ILE A 131 -3.28 -37.29 -20.05
C ILE A 131 -4.16 -36.57 -18.99
N ILE A 132 -4.46 -37.25 -17.88
CA ILE A 132 -5.21 -36.74 -16.72
C ILE A 132 -4.55 -35.49 -16.09
N GLY A 133 -3.22 -35.40 -16.09
CA GLY A 133 -2.49 -34.26 -15.49
C GLY A 133 -2.85 -32.91 -16.13
N ILE A 134 -3.20 -32.90 -17.43
CA ILE A 134 -3.58 -31.67 -18.15
C ILE A 134 -4.84 -31.04 -17.54
N PHE A 135 -5.86 -31.84 -17.21
CA PHE A 135 -7.08 -31.33 -16.60
C PHE A 135 -6.84 -30.73 -15.21
N ILE A 136 -5.95 -31.36 -14.43
CA ILE A 136 -5.55 -30.86 -13.10
C ILE A 136 -4.83 -29.51 -13.23
N LEU A 137 -3.94 -29.37 -14.23
CA LEU A 137 -3.23 -28.12 -14.47
C LEU A 137 -4.17 -26.97 -14.86
N VAL A 138 -5.23 -27.23 -15.63
CA VAL A 138 -6.24 -26.21 -15.97
C VAL A 138 -6.97 -25.74 -14.71
N ILE A 139 -7.40 -26.65 -13.84
CA ILE A 139 -8.06 -26.30 -12.57
C ILE A 139 -7.09 -25.52 -11.68
N ALA A 140 -5.84 -25.97 -11.59
CA ALA A 140 -4.80 -25.31 -10.82
C ALA A 140 -4.59 -23.86 -11.28
N ALA A 141 -4.49 -23.64 -12.60
CA ALA A 141 -4.33 -22.32 -13.19
C ALA A 141 -5.51 -21.38 -12.88
N ILE A 142 -6.74 -21.89 -12.89
CA ILE A 142 -7.92 -21.09 -12.51
C ILE A 142 -7.86 -20.70 -11.03
N LEU A 143 -7.47 -21.64 -10.16
CA LEU A 143 -7.40 -21.38 -8.72
C LEU A 143 -6.28 -20.41 -8.35
N THR A 144 -5.11 -20.52 -8.97
CA THR A 144 -4.01 -19.55 -8.76
C THR A 144 -4.39 -18.17 -9.27
N LEU A 145 -5.04 -18.08 -10.43
CA LEU A 145 -5.55 -16.83 -11.00
C LEU A 145 -6.52 -16.13 -10.04
N ILE A 146 -7.54 -16.85 -9.57
CA ILE A 146 -8.52 -16.31 -8.62
C ILE A 146 -7.82 -15.93 -7.30
N GLY A 147 -6.91 -16.78 -6.81
CA GLY A 147 -6.17 -16.53 -5.58
C GLY A 147 -5.34 -15.25 -5.64
N GLU A 148 -4.67 -14.99 -6.76
CA GLU A 148 -3.86 -13.79 -7.00
C GLU A 148 -4.71 -12.52 -7.05
N ILE A 149 -5.85 -12.56 -7.77
CA ILE A 149 -6.80 -11.44 -7.81
C ILE A 149 -7.30 -11.12 -6.40
N LEU A 150 -7.70 -12.13 -5.62
CA LEU A 150 -8.20 -11.93 -4.25
C LEU A 150 -7.11 -11.44 -3.30
N LEU A 151 -5.85 -11.87 -3.47
CA LEU A 151 -4.71 -11.33 -2.73
C LEU A 151 -4.54 -9.83 -3.02
N GLY A 152 -4.55 -9.42 -4.28
CA GLY A 152 -4.47 -8.01 -4.67
C GLY A 152 -5.63 -7.18 -4.13
N VAL A 153 -6.86 -7.68 -4.20
CA VAL A 153 -8.04 -7.02 -3.58
C VAL A 153 -7.89 -6.93 -2.07
N GLY A 154 -7.36 -7.97 -1.41
CA GLY A 154 -7.05 -7.94 0.02
C GLY A 154 -6.06 -6.83 0.38
N LEU A 155 -5.00 -6.66 -0.43
CA LEU A 155 -4.03 -5.58 -0.26
C LEU A 155 -4.65 -4.20 -0.51
N TYR A 156 -5.53 -4.07 -1.51
CA TYR A 156 -6.29 -2.85 -1.73
C TYR A 156 -7.11 -2.47 -0.50
N LYS A 157 -7.84 -3.43 0.09
CA LYS A 157 -8.63 -3.20 1.30
C LYS A 157 -7.76 -2.80 2.50
N VAL A 158 -6.55 -3.36 2.63
CA VAL A 158 -5.58 -2.87 3.62
C VAL A 158 -5.22 -1.41 3.32
N GLY A 159 -4.93 -1.05 2.08
CA GLY A 159 -4.71 0.36 1.74
C GLY A 159 -5.90 1.26 2.11
N ASP A 160 -7.12 0.75 1.95
CA ASP A 160 -8.36 1.45 2.28
C ASP A 160 -8.54 1.69 3.77
N VAL A 161 -8.40 0.64 4.59
CA VAL A 161 -8.51 0.68 6.06
C VAL A 161 -7.52 1.68 6.68
N TYR A 162 -6.32 1.80 6.10
CA TYR A 162 -5.26 2.66 6.61
C TYR A 162 -5.08 3.96 5.82
N ASN A 163 -6.01 4.26 4.90
CA ASN A 163 -6.00 5.44 4.02
C ASN A 163 -4.66 5.72 3.30
N GLU A 164 -3.96 4.67 2.87
CA GLU A 164 -2.66 4.77 2.22
C GLU A 164 -2.75 4.47 0.73
N GLY A 165 -2.65 5.52 -0.07
CA GLY A 165 -2.86 5.47 -1.52
C GLY A 165 -1.90 4.53 -2.24
N LEU A 166 -0.64 4.42 -1.79
CA LEU A 166 0.33 3.49 -2.40
C LEU A 166 -0.09 2.04 -2.22
N THR A 167 -0.61 1.69 -1.05
CA THR A 167 -1.10 0.33 -0.78
C THR A 167 -2.39 0.05 -1.55
N LYS A 168 -3.28 1.04 -1.71
CA LYS A 168 -4.49 0.91 -2.56
C LYS A 168 -4.12 0.66 -4.02
N ILE A 169 -3.34 1.55 -4.61
CA ILE A 169 -2.92 1.46 -6.02
C ILE A 169 -2.11 0.19 -6.24
N GLY A 170 -1.18 -0.11 -5.33
CA GLY A 170 -0.38 -1.33 -5.40
C GLY A 170 -1.21 -2.60 -5.33
N GLY A 171 -2.25 -2.64 -4.50
CA GLY A 171 -3.18 -3.76 -4.43
C GLY A 171 -3.97 -3.98 -5.71
N ILE A 172 -4.43 -2.90 -6.37
CA ILE A 172 -5.10 -2.98 -7.68
C ILE A 172 -4.15 -3.56 -8.73
N LEU A 173 -2.91 -3.07 -8.80
CA LEU A 173 -1.93 -3.56 -9.76
C LEU A 173 -1.53 -5.02 -9.47
N ALA A 174 -1.41 -5.40 -8.19
CA ALA A 174 -1.12 -6.77 -7.77
C ALA A 174 -2.25 -7.75 -8.13
N ALA A 175 -3.50 -7.27 -8.24
CA ALA A 175 -4.63 -8.08 -8.67
C ALA A 175 -4.65 -8.35 -10.19
N ILE A 176 -3.80 -7.67 -10.97
CA ILE A 176 -3.70 -7.87 -12.41
C ILE A 176 -2.56 -8.87 -12.67
N PRO A 177 -2.85 -10.11 -13.07
CA PRO A 177 -1.88 -11.20 -13.23
C PRO A 177 -1.10 -11.04 -14.55
N MET A 178 -0.51 -9.87 -14.77
CA MET A 178 0.37 -9.55 -15.88
C MET A 178 1.73 -9.23 -15.30
N GLY A 179 2.70 -10.15 -15.45
CA GLY A 179 3.93 -10.23 -14.64
C GLY A 179 4.58 -8.90 -14.22
N LEU A 180 4.87 -7.99 -15.15
CA LEU A 180 5.47 -6.68 -14.82
C LEU A 180 4.53 -5.77 -14.01
N ILE A 181 3.23 -5.81 -14.28
CA ILE A 181 2.22 -4.99 -13.59
C ILE A 181 2.03 -5.49 -12.16
N SER A 182 1.87 -6.81 -11.96
CA SER A 182 1.75 -7.38 -10.62
C SER A 182 3.02 -7.15 -9.81
N PHE A 183 4.20 -7.30 -10.42
CA PHE A 183 5.49 -7.00 -9.80
C PHE A 183 5.57 -5.56 -9.27
N VAL A 184 5.23 -4.56 -10.11
CA VAL A 184 5.18 -3.15 -9.69
C VAL A 184 4.15 -2.96 -8.57
N GLY A 185 2.99 -3.62 -8.66
CA GLY A 185 1.96 -3.61 -7.63
C GLY A 185 2.48 -4.04 -6.26
N TYR A 186 3.17 -5.17 -6.20
CA TYR A 186 3.75 -5.67 -4.95
C TYR A 186 4.83 -4.74 -4.38
N ILE A 187 5.63 -4.08 -5.21
CA ILE A 187 6.59 -3.05 -4.76
C ILE A 187 5.87 -1.88 -4.09
N LEU A 188 4.82 -1.34 -4.72
CA LEU A 188 4.06 -0.23 -4.15
C LEU A 188 3.40 -0.62 -2.82
N VAL A 189 2.85 -1.84 -2.74
CA VAL A 189 2.32 -2.41 -1.49
C VAL A 189 3.41 -2.51 -0.44
N TYR A 190 4.59 -3.01 -0.77
CA TYR A 190 5.70 -3.15 0.20
C TYR A 190 6.09 -1.78 0.80
N ILE A 191 6.20 -0.76 -0.04
CA ILE A 191 6.52 0.63 0.38
C ILE A 191 5.37 1.20 1.22
N GLY A 192 4.13 1.06 0.74
CA GLY A 192 2.92 1.54 1.41
C GLY A 192 2.73 0.91 2.78
N LEU A 193 2.90 -0.42 2.91
CA LEU A 193 2.87 -1.12 4.20
C LEU A 193 3.96 -0.62 5.15
N GLY A 194 5.14 -0.22 4.65
CA GLY A 194 6.16 0.43 5.46
C GLY A 194 5.68 1.72 6.11
N LYS A 195 4.96 2.57 5.35
CA LYS A 195 4.35 3.80 5.87
C LYS A 195 3.25 3.49 6.90
N ILE A 196 2.38 2.53 6.59
CA ILE A 196 1.32 2.09 7.49
C ILE A 196 1.91 1.58 8.82
N ILE A 197 2.95 0.76 8.77
CA ILE A 197 3.64 0.25 9.95
C ILE A 197 4.18 1.41 10.81
N ASN A 198 4.79 2.42 10.20
CA ASN A 198 5.30 3.59 10.91
C ASN A 198 4.18 4.40 11.55
N MET A 199 3.06 4.59 10.83
CA MET A 199 1.86 5.27 11.31
C MET A 199 1.27 4.56 12.55
N VAL A 200 1.03 3.26 12.44
CA VAL A 200 0.49 2.45 13.55
C VAL A 200 1.46 2.37 14.73
N SER A 201 2.77 2.30 14.46
CA SER A 201 3.80 2.32 15.50
C SER A 201 3.89 3.67 16.22
N SER A 202 3.54 4.76 15.54
CA SER A 202 3.52 6.11 16.12
C SER A 202 2.26 6.42 16.94
N GLY A 203 1.32 5.47 17.06
CA GLY A 203 0.06 5.67 17.79
C GLY A 203 -1.05 6.32 16.98
N VAL A 204 -0.82 6.60 15.69
CA VAL A 204 -1.86 7.07 14.77
C VAL A 204 -2.68 5.85 14.36
N SER A 205 -3.81 5.66 15.04
CA SER A 205 -4.72 4.55 14.78
C SER A 205 -5.32 4.66 13.36
N PRO A 206 -5.52 3.54 12.66
CA PRO A 206 -6.25 3.53 11.39
C PRO A 206 -7.70 3.90 11.68
N MET A 207 -8.30 4.67 10.77
CA MET A 207 -9.68 5.15 10.88
C MET A 207 -10.59 4.01 11.37
N ALA A 208 -11.21 4.21 12.54
CA ALA A 208 -12.16 3.25 13.08
C ALA A 208 -13.34 3.14 12.11
N PRO A 209 -13.88 1.93 11.86
CA PRO A 209 -15.21 1.80 11.31
C PRO A 209 -16.16 2.62 12.17
N TYR A 210 -17.01 3.43 11.54
CA TYR A 210 -17.99 4.32 12.15
C TYR A 210 -18.51 3.80 13.51
N GLY A 211 -18.14 4.48 14.61
CA GLY A 211 -18.70 4.21 15.94
C GLY A 211 -17.74 4.51 17.09
N TYR A 212 -18.15 5.48 17.91
CA TYR A 212 -17.69 5.84 19.28
C TYR A 212 -16.57 6.91 19.43
N PRO A 213 -16.77 7.88 20.37
CA PRO A 213 -15.90 9.05 20.58
C PRO A 213 -14.61 8.73 21.36
N GLN A 214 -13.52 9.41 21.02
CA GLN A 214 -12.19 9.24 21.63
C GLN A 214 -11.98 10.11 22.89
N GLN A 215 -11.22 9.58 23.85
CA GLN A 215 -10.63 10.33 24.99
C GLN A 215 -9.14 10.66 24.72
N PRO A 216 -8.60 11.78 25.23
CA PRO A 216 -7.22 12.22 24.96
C PRO A 216 -6.19 11.58 25.92
N GLN A 217 -5.06 11.11 25.40
CA GLN A 217 -3.90 10.70 26.21
C GLN A 217 -2.61 11.45 25.82
N TYR A 218 -1.94 11.95 26.86
CA TYR A 218 -0.63 12.62 26.86
C TYR A 218 0.52 11.67 26.47
N GLN A 219 1.54 12.21 25.78
CA GLN A 219 2.74 11.49 25.33
C GLN A 219 4.02 12.13 25.90
N PRO A 220 4.99 11.38 26.47
CA PRO A 220 6.28 11.91 26.89
C PRO A 220 7.39 11.74 25.84
N THR A 221 8.31 12.70 25.85
CA THR A 221 9.44 12.94 24.95
C THR A 221 10.67 12.08 25.28
N TYR A 222 11.32 11.51 24.25
CA TYR A 222 12.70 11.03 24.31
C TYR A 222 13.53 11.60 23.14
N GLN A 223 14.71 12.13 23.45
CA GLN A 223 15.66 12.76 22.53
C GLN A 223 16.44 11.71 21.71
N GLN A 224 16.60 11.92 20.40
CA GLN A 224 17.54 11.17 19.56
C GLN A 224 18.41 12.10 18.72
N THR A 225 19.65 11.64 18.53
CA THR A 225 20.81 12.30 17.92
C THR A 225 20.65 12.51 16.41
N GLN A 226 21.01 13.71 15.94
CA GLN A 226 20.79 14.21 14.59
C GLN A 226 21.81 13.69 13.56
N TYR A 227 21.31 13.18 12.43
CA TYR A 227 21.98 13.23 11.13
C TYR A 227 21.28 14.32 10.30
N PRO A 228 21.99 15.11 9.47
CA PRO A 228 21.40 16.21 8.73
C PRO A 228 20.43 15.70 7.64
N GLN A 229 19.14 15.93 7.84
CA GLN A 229 18.07 15.64 6.89
C GLN A 229 17.70 16.88 6.05
N PRO A 230 17.27 16.69 4.78
CA PRO A 230 16.70 17.75 3.96
C PRO A 230 15.44 18.34 4.62
N THR A 231 15.35 19.67 4.65
CA THR A 231 14.26 20.41 5.27
C THR A 231 12.97 20.28 4.46
N TYR A 232 12.11 19.33 4.84
CA TYR A 232 10.72 19.33 4.41
C TYR A 232 10.00 20.50 5.12
N GLN A 233 9.69 21.57 4.38
CA GLN A 233 8.85 22.65 4.89
C GLN A 233 7.47 22.08 5.25
N GLN A 234 7.13 22.12 6.53
CA GLN A 234 5.80 21.70 7.00
C GLN A 234 4.74 22.64 6.44
N PRO A 235 3.60 22.12 5.94
CA PRO A 235 2.48 22.94 5.48
C PRO A 235 2.07 23.98 6.54
N GLN A 236 2.21 25.26 6.21
CA GLN A 236 1.79 26.39 7.05
C GLN A 236 0.42 26.92 6.61
N PHE A 237 -0.47 27.10 7.58
CA PHE A 237 -1.79 27.70 7.43
C PHE A 237 -2.00 28.70 8.56
N TYR A 238 -2.29 29.97 8.23
CA TYR A 238 -2.59 30.99 9.24
C TYR A 238 -3.53 32.05 8.68
N GLN A 239 -4.21 32.74 9.58
CA GLN A 239 -5.12 33.82 9.21
C GLN A 239 -4.37 35.08 8.82
N VAL A 240 -4.84 35.76 7.76
CA VAL A 240 -4.38 37.08 7.37
C VAL A 240 -5.45 38.11 7.74
N GLY A 241 -5.10 39.04 8.61
CA GLY A 241 -6.03 40.06 9.09
C GLY A 241 -7.14 39.51 10.00
N GLN A 242 -8.14 40.34 10.25
CA GLN A 242 -9.28 40.00 11.10
C GLN A 242 -10.49 39.66 10.22
N GLY A 243 -11.15 38.53 10.51
CA GLY A 243 -12.37 38.17 9.82
C GLY A 243 -13.59 38.88 10.42
N VAL A 244 -14.72 38.78 9.74
CA VAL A 244 -15.97 39.42 10.15
C VAL A 244 -17.11 38.42 10.08
N ILE A 245 -17.97 38.40 11.08
CA ILE A 245 -19.26 37.69 11.04
C ILE A 245 -20.41 38.70 11.16
N LYS A 246 -21.45 38.54 10.34
CA LYS A 246 -22.60 39.45 10.27
C LYS A 246 -23.85 38.81 10.88
N SER A 247 -24.89 39.60 11.13
CA SER A 247 -26.18 39.12 11.65
C SER A 247 -26.89 38.11 10.73
N ASP A 248 -26.55 38.10 9.45
CA ASP A 248 -27.03 37.11 8.47
C ASP A 248 -26.38 35.72 8.65
N GLY A 249 -25.48 35.53 9.61
CA GLY A 249 -24.83 34.26 9.92
C GLY A 249 -23.62 33.93 9.06
N TYR A 250 -23.25 34.78 8.10
CA TYR A 250 -22.07 34.60 7.26
C TYR A 250 -20.82 35.22 7.90
N ALA A 251 -19.78 34.42 8.02
CA ALA A 251 -18.43 34.81 8.40
C ALA A 251 -17.51 34.84 7.17
N LYS A 252 -16.73 35.91 7.03
CA LYS A 252 -15.64 36.03 6.06
C LYS A 252 -14.29 35.95 6.76
N VAL A 253 -13.45 35.03 6.31
CA VAL A 253 -12.12 34.77 6.84
C VAL A 253 -11.11 34.74 5.69
N TYR A 254 -9.93 35.33 5.90
CA TYR A 254 -8.84 35.25 4.94
C TYR A 254 -7.73 34.36 5.51
N LEU A 255 -7.36 33.31 4.78
CA LEU A 255 -6.30 32.39 5.18
C LEU A 255 -5.17 32.41 4.15
N TYR A 256 -3.93 32.48 4.63
CA TYR A 256 -2.75 32.20 3.83
C TYR A 256 -2.36 30.73 3.96
N THR A 257 -2.07 30.08 2.83
CA THR A 257 -1.61 28.69 2.79
C THR A 257 -0.38 28.53 1.92
N THR A 258 0.49 27.59 2.29
CA THR A 258 1.69 27.23 1.51
C THR A 258 1.49 26.02 0.60
N THR A 259 0.39 25.27 0.81
CA THR A 259 0.02 24.07 0.04
C THR A 259 -1.49 24.05 -0.20
N SER A 260 -1.95 23.34 -1.22
CA SER A 260 -3.37 23.12 -1.46
C SER A 260 -4.01 22.25 -0.37
N GLY A 261 -5.28 22.48 -0.06
CA GLY A 261 -6.02 21.70 0.94
C GLY A 261 -7.54 21.73 0.72
N VAL A 262 -8.26 20.95 1.52
CA VAL A 262 -9.72 20.88 1.53
C VAL A 262 -10.22 21.21 2.92
N ILE A 263 -11.09 22.20 3.06
CA ILE A 263 -11.73 22.54 4.33
C ILE A 263 -12.79 21.48 4.63
N VAL A 264 -12.65 20.82 5.77
CA VAL A 264 -13.53 19.73 6.20
C VAL A 264 -14.61 20.22 7.15
N SER A 265 -14.28 21.20 8.00
CA SER A 265 -15.22 21.76 8.96
C SER A 265 -14.79 23.14 9.43
N ALA A 266 -15.77 23.91 9.92
CA ALA A 266 -15.55 25.14 10.66
C ALA A 266 -16.47 25.16 11.89
N VAL A 267 -15.88 25.42 13.07
CA VAL A 267 -16.62 25.45 14.33
C VAL A 267 -16.23 26.69 15.11
N MET A 268 -17.20 27.51 15.51
CA MET A 268 -16.99 28.63 16.44
C MET A 268 -16.88 28.10 17.87
N GLN A 269 -15.95 28.62 18.67
CA GLN A 269 -15.61 28.03 19.96
C GLN A 269 -16.37 28.56 21.19
N ASN A 270 -17.19 29.62 21.10
CA ASN A 270 -18.02 30.14 22.21
C ASN A 270 -18.96 31.26 21.72
N PRO A 271 -20.27 31.03 21.49
CA PRO A 271 -20.98 29.75 21.59
C PRO A 271 -20.48 28.74 20.57
N GLN A 272 -20.68 27.45 20.86
CA GLN A 272 -20.30 26.39 19.93
C GLN A 272 -21.29 26.35 18.76
N LEU A 273 -20.91 26.96 17.62
CA LEU A 273 -21.69 26.95 16.39
C LEU A 273 -20.94 26.17 15.31
N THR A 274 -21.60 25.17 14.74
CA THR A 274 -21.06 24.39 13.62
C THR A 274 -21.53 24.99 12.30
N SER A 275 -20.61 25.18 11.36
CA SER A 275 -20.96 25.69 10.04
C SER A 275 -21.83 24.71 9.25
N SER A 276 -22.84 25.20 8.54
CA SER A 276 -23.65 24.42 7.59
C SER A 276 -23.23 24.62 6.14
N TYR A 277 -22.45 25.65 5.84
CA TYR A 277 -21.92 25.92 4.49
C TYR A 277 -20.55 26.59 4.55
N ILE A 278 -19.66 26.22 3.62
CA ILE A 278 -18.30 26.76 3.47
C ILE A 278 -18.03 26.93 1.97
N ASN A 279 -17.55 28.10 1.55
CA ASN A 279 -17.15 28.36 0.16
C ASN A 279 -15.96 29.33 0.08
N PRO A 280 -14.88 28.98 -0.65
CA PRO A 280 -14.63 27.71 -1.31
C PRO A 280 -14.28 26.59 -0.32
N ILE A 281 -14.58 25.35 -0.69
CA ILE A 281 -14.18 24.15 0.10
C ILE A 281 -12.72 23.78 -0.20
N THR A 282 -12.21 24.10 -1.38
CA THR A 282 -10.81 23.91 -1.76
C THR A 282 -10.04 25.21 -1.61
N ILE A 283 -8.83 25.12 -1.07
CA ILE A 283 -7.91 26.25 -0.90
C ILE A 283 -6.61 25.98 -1.66
N ASN A 284 -6.11 27.01 -2.33
CA ASN A 284 -4.89 26.94 -3.14
C ASN A 284 -3.75 27.68 -2.44
N PRO A 285 -2.47 27.39 -2.76
CA PRO A 285 -1.34 28.14 -2.22
C PRO A 285 -1.52 29.66 -2.44
N GLY A 286 -1.30 30.45 -1.40
CA GLY A 286 -1.52 31.89 -1.38
C GLY A 286 -2.66 32.33 -0.45
N ASN A 287 -3.22 33.51 -0.71
CA ASN A 287 -4.33 34.08 0.05
C ASN A 287 -5.67 33.53 -0.45
N ASN A 288 -6.47 33.00 0.46
CA ASN A 288 -7.80 32.45 0.19
C ASN A 288 -8.84 33.22 1.00
N GLU A 289 -9.87 33.75 0.33
CA GLU A 289 -11.07 34.27 1.00
C GLU A 289 -12.07 33.13 1.17
N ILE A 290 -12.51 32.91 2.41
CA ILE A 290 -13.42 31.82 2.78
C ILE A 290 -14.66 32.43 3.43
N THR A 291 -15.82 32.06 2.89
CA THR A 291 -17.13 32.39 3.42
C THR A 291 -17.71 31.16 4.14
N ILE A 292 -18.12 31.33 5.40
CA ILE A 292 -18.60 30.26 6.28
C ILE A 292 -19.96 30.67 6.84
N TYR A 293 -20.97 29.81 6.77
CA TYR A 293 -22.31 30.09 7.29
C TYR A 293 -22.57 29.29 8.57
N PHE A 294 -22.89 29.98 9.67
CA PHE A 294 -23.18 29.38 10.98
C PHE A 294 -24.69 29.36 11.31
N GLY A 295 -25.55 29.87 10.43
CA GLY A 295 -26.98 29.94 10.70
C GLY A 295 -27.32 31.02 11.72
N ASN A 296 -28.06 30.65 12.77
CA ASN A 296 -28.54 31.59 13.76
C ASN A 296 -27.41 32.04 14.70
N VAL A 297 -27.07 33.33 14.64
CA VAL A 297 -26.01 33.97 15.42
C VAL A 297 -26.55 34.96 16.47
N SER A 298 -27.82 34.83 16.87
CA SER A 298 -28.47 35.72 17.85
C SER A 298 -27.82 35.75 19.23
N GLN A 299 -27.01 34.73 19.54
CA GLN A 299 -26.24 34.62 20.77
C GLN A 299 -24.93 35.44 20.76
N LEU A 300 -24.54 35.98 19.60
CA LEU A 300 -23.34 36.80 19.47
C LEU A 300 -23.61 38.26 19.88
N GLN A 301 -22.62 38.89 20.50
CA GLN A 301 -22.67 40.28 20.95
C GLN A 301 -21.85 41.15 20.00
N ILE A 302 -22.44 42.24 19.52
CA ILE A 302 -21.81 43.13 18.53
C ILE A 302 -20.50 43.69 19.11
N GLY A 303 -19.44 43.68 18.32
CA GLY A 303 -18.10 44.12 18.69
C GLY A 303 -17.23 43.04 19.37
N ASN A 304 -17.79 41.91 19.78
CA ASN A 304 -17.01 40.83 20.39
C ASN A 304 -16.24 40.02 19.34
N GLN A 305 -15.09 39.51 19.78
CA GLN A 305 -14.25 38.60 19.01
C GLN A 305 -14.62 37.15 19.31
N TYR A 306 -14.69 36.35 18.25
CA TYR A 306 -14.99 34.93 18.29
C TYR A 306 -13.90 34.16 17.54
N VAL A 307 -13.56 32.98 18.05
CA VAL A 307 -12.58 32.09 17.40
C VAL A 307 -13.34 31.03 16.62
N ILE A 308 -13.03 30.92 15.33
CA ILE A 308 -13.45 29.85 14.44
C ILE A 308 -12.27 28.90 14.26
N THR A 309 -12.45 27.63 14.61
CA THR A 309 -11.51 26.56 14.26
C THR A 309 -11.92 25.96 12.93
N ILE A 310 -11.08 26.19 11.92
CA ILE A 310 -11.22 25.68 10.57
C ILE A 310 -10.31 24.45 10.45
N THR A 311 -10.88 23.29 10.14
CA THR A 311 -10.10 22.05 9.96
C THR A 311 -9.82 21.83 8.49
N ILE A 312 -8.54 21.80 8.13
CA ILE A 312 -8.08 21.68 6.75
C ILE A 312 -7.41 20.31 6.56
N ASN A 313 -7.84 19.56 5.55
CA ASN A 313 -7.14 18.38 5.07
C ASN A 313 -6.11 18.79 4.00
N ALA A 314 -4.83 18.75 4.36
CA ALA A 314 -3.72 19.00 3.45
C ALA A 314 -2.90 17.72 3.27
N GLY A 315 -3.07 17.06 2.12
CA GLY A 315 -2.34 15.82 1.80
C GLY A 315 -2.58 14.67 2.79
N GLY A 316 -3.77 14.60 3.41
CA GLY A 316 -4.13 13.60 4.41
C GLY A 316 -3.94 14.02 5.86
N ASN A 317 -3.29 15.17 6.11
CA ASN A 317 -3.12 15.72 7.46
C ASN A 317 -4.27 16.69 7.79
N MET A 318 -4.94 16.45 8.91
CA MET A 318 -5.98 17.33 9.45
C MET A 318 -5.34 18.40 10.32
N ILE A 319 -5.28 19.63 9.80
CA ILE A 319 -4.62 20.76 10.43
C ILE A 319 -5.70 21.74 10.92
N PRO A 320 -5.85 21.94 12.25
CA PRO A 320 -6.75 22.95 12.78
C PRO A 320 -6.10 24.33 12.67
N VAL A 321 -6.85 25.29 12.13
CA VAL A 321 -6.46 26.70 12.01
C VAL A 321 -7.47 27.54 12.78
N ASN A 322 -6.98 28.30 13.75
CA ASN A 322 -7.82 29.23 14.50
C ASN A 322 -7.84 30.58 13.79
N ALA A 323 -9.04 31.02 13.42
CA ALA A 323 -9.29 32.31 12.82
C ALA A 323 -10.18 33.15 13.74
N THR A 324 -9.74 34.37 14.03
CA THR A 324 -10.47 35.33 14.85
C THR A 324 -11.39 36.17 13.96
N VAL A 325 -12.67 36.25 14.33
CA VAL A 325 -13.67 37.08 13.67
C VAL A 325 -14.32 38.05 14.65
N VAL A 326 -14.72 39.24 14.18
CA VAL A 326 -15.52 40.19 14.96
C VAL A 326 -16.96 40.15 14.47
N TYR A 327 -17.91 40.09 15.41
CA TYR A 327 -19.33 40.20 15.07
C TYR A 327 -19.73 41.67 14.87
N GLN A 328 -20.22 42.02 13.67
CA GLN A 328 -20.54 43.41 13.29
C GLN A 328 -22.04 43.75 13.30
N GLY A 329 -22.90 42.79 13.65
CA GLY A 329 -24.36 42.95 13.57
C GLY A 329 -24.89 42.93 12.16
#